data_AF-A0A6C0JMS2-F1
#
_entry.id   AF-A0A6C0JMS2-F1
#
_cell.length_a   1.000
_cell.length_b   1.000
_cell.length_c   1.000
_cell.angle_alpha   90.00
_cell.angle_beta   90.00
_cell.angle_gamma   90.00
#
_symmetry.space_group_name_H-M   'P 1'
#
loop_
_entity.id
_entity.type
_entity.pdbx_description
1 polymer ?
#
loop_
_entity_poly.entity_id
_entity_poly.type
_entity_poly.pdbx_seq_one_letter_code
_entity_poly.pdbx_strand_id
1 'polypeptide(L)'
;MKKSRDFHVNNVVLYNSYSHYVSSIQNDQQLKNGEIIKVIDDINYALSAIGYISISIYKNELGTIFALDTNGNPILNRRVLTIVYSFEYTETKDGVDTYHESGTNFIFDDFGKFVFLDTDLSSWYYITGVQPPAIKLLS
;
A
#
# COMPACT_ATOMS: atom_id res chain seq x y z
N MET A 1 -5.11 -18.88 32.18
CA MET A 1 -5.57 -18.96 30.78
C MET A 1 -4.49 -18.35 29.89
N LYS A 2 -3.82 -19.15 29.05
CA LYS A 2 -2.91 -18.63 28.02
C LYS A 2 -3.78 -17.97 26.94
N LYS A 3 -3.75 -16.64 26.82
CA LYS A 3 -4.31 -15.96 25.65
C LYS A 3 -3.49 -16.40 24.44
N SER A 4 -4.14 -17.11 23.52
CA SER A 4 -3.68 -17.23 22.13
C SER A 4 -3.28 -15.85 21.67
N ARG A 5 -2.02 -15.68 21.24
CA ARG A 5 -1.66 -14.51 20.44
C ARG A 5 -2.24 -14.83 19.07
N ASP A 6 -3.44 -14.32 18.80
CA ASP A 6 -3.99 -14.36 17.47
C ASP A 6 -2.99 -13.65 16.55
N PHE A 7 -2.34 -14.43 15.70
CA PHE A 7 -1.56 -13.91 14.59
C PHE A 7 -2.53 -13.06 13.77
N HIS A 8 -2.24 -11.77 13.62
CA HIS A 8 -3.16 -10.80 13.01
C HIS A 8 -3.48 -11.23 11.57
N VAL A 9 -4.67 -11.79 11.36
CA VAL A 9 -5.15 -12.34 10.08
C VAL A 9 -5.62 -11.24 9.12
N ASN A 10 -5.46 -9.97 9.50
CA ASN A 10 -6.06 -8.83 8.78
C ASN A 10 -5.10 -8.18 7.79
N ASN A 11 -3.92 -8.75 7.52
CA ASN A 11 -2.95 -8.17 6.60
C ASN A 11 -2.65 -9.11 5.44
N VAL A 12 -2.50 -8.55 4.24
CA VAL A 12 -2.11 -9.25 3.02
C VAL A 12 -0.90 -8.56 2.40
N VAL A 13 0.12 -9.35 2.05
CA VAL A 13 1.30 -8.85 1.33
C VAL A 13 0.97 -8.81 -0.16
N LEU A 14 0.73 -7.60 -0.67
CA LEU A 14 0.40 -7.37 -2.09
C LEU A 14 1.62 -7.51 -3.00
N TYR A 15 2.79 -7.13 -2.52
CA TYR A 15 4.04 -7.23 -3.26
C TYR A 15 5.23 -7.35 -2.31
N ASN A 16 6.22 -8.15 -2.69
CA ASN A 16 7.52 -8.20 -2.04
C ASN A 16 8.63 -8.45 -3.07
N SER A 17 9.62 -7.56 -3.08
CA SER A 17 10.73 -7.57 -4.05
C SER A 17 11.63 -8.82 -3.98
N TYR A 18 11.63 -9.55 -2.87
CA TYR A 18 12.46 -10.75 -2.68
C TYR A 18 11.77 -12.04 -3.10
N SER A 19 10.43 -12.07 -3.08
CA SER A 19 9.66 -13.29 -3.37
C SER A 19 8.94 -13.25 -4.71
N HIS A 20 8.85 -12.08 -5.37
CA HIS A 20 8.06 -11.85 -6.60
C HIS A 20 6.59 -12.29 -6.50
N TYR A 21 6.10 -12.58 -5.29
CA TYR A 21 4.71 -12.97 -5.07
C TYR A 21 3.84 -11.72 -5.03
N VAL A 22 2.92 -11.64 -5.98
CA VAL A 22 1.65 -10.93 -5.83
C VAL A 22 0.70 -11.95 -5.24
N SER A 23 0.32 -11.84 -3.98
CA SER A 23 -0.66 -12.78 -3.43
C SER A 23 -1.95 -12.64 -4.24
N SER A 24 -2.46 -13.71 -4.83
CA SER A 24 -3.88 -13.79 -5.16
C SER A 24 -4.62 -13.66 -3.83
N ILE A 25 -5.47 -12.63 -3.69
CA ILE A 25 -6.30 -12.43 -2.50
C ILE A 25 -7.26 -13.64 -2.42
N GLN A 26 -6.83 -14.69 -1.73
CA GLN A 26 -7.59 -15.92 -1.45
C GLN A 26 -7.83 -16.07 0.05
N ASN A 27 -8.20 -14.98 0.71
CA ASN A 27 -8.90 -15.02 1.99
C ASN A 27 -10.16 -14.19 1.84
N ASP A 28 -11.26 -14.65 2.42
CA ASP A 28 -12.68 -14.27 2.22
C ASP A 28 -13.05 -12.76 2.35
N GLN A 29 -12.08 -11.87 2.51
CA GLN A 29 -12.25 -10.41 2.47
C GLN A 29 -11.76 -9.89 1.11
N GLN A 30 -12.66 -9.88 0.12
CA GLN A 30 -12.39 -9.23 -1.15
C GLN A 30 -12.20 -7.73 -0.91
N LEU A 31 -11.20 -7.13 -1.55
CA LEU A 31 -11.08 -5.67 -1.61
C LEU A 31 -12.40 -5.09 -2.11
N LYS A 32 -12.96 -4.09 -1.42
CA LYS A 32 -14.14 -3.38 -1.90
C LYS A 32 -13.76 -2.58 -3.15
N ASN A 33 -14.72 -2.46 -4.05
CA ASN A 33 -14.52 -1.82 -5.34
C ASN A 33 -14.10 -0.34 -5.14
N GLY A 34 -12.88 0.02 -5.53
CA GLY A 34 -12.32 1.37 -5.35
C GLY A 34 -11.17 1.48 -4.36
N GLU A 35 -10.89 0.43 -3.57
CA GLU A 35 -9.65 0.29 -2.80
C GLU A 35 -8.45 0.06 -3.76
N ILE A 36 -7.26 -0.20 -3.20
CA ILE A 36 -5.94 -0.25 -3.87
C ILE A 36 -5.80 -1.14 -5.13
N ILE A 37 -6.88 -1.79 -5.57
CA ILE A 37 -7.04 -2.53 -6.83
C ILE A 37 -6.39 -1.82 -8.03
N LYS A 38 -6.62 -0.51 -8.22
CA LYS A 38 -6.01 0.22 -9.35
C LYS A 38 -4.48 0.27 -9.27
N VAL A 39 -3.94 0.41 -8.07
CA VAL A 39 -2.50 0.39 -7.84
C VAL A 39 -1.96 -1.02 -8.06
N ILE A 40 -2.69 -2.06 -7.66
CA ILE A 40 -2.32 -3.46 -7.91
C ILE A 40 -2.20 -3.73 -9.42
N ASP A 41 -3.14 -3.27 -10.23
CA ASP A 41 -3.09 -3.41 -11.69
C ASP A 41 -1.83 -2.72 -12.27
N ASP A 42 -1.53 -1.50 -11.82
CA ASP A 42 -0.34 -0.76 -12.22
C ASP A 42 0.96 -1.41 -11.74
N ILE A 43 0.97 -2.01 -10.54
CA ILE A 43 2.08 -2.81 -10.00
C ILE A 43 2.32 -4.01 -10.91
N ASN A 44 1.27 -4.77 -11.23
CA ASN A 44 1.38 -5.95 -12.09
C ASN A 44 1.93 -5.58 -13.47
N TYR A 45 1.44 -4.46 -14.03
CA TYR A 45 1.97 -3.94 -15.29
C TYR A 45 3.46 -3.60 -15.18
N ALA A 46 3.86 -2.81 -14.18
CA ALA A 46 5.26 -2.40 -14.00
C ALA A 46 6.20 -3.60 -13.76
N LEU A 47 5.78 -4.60 -12.98
CA LEU A 47 6.53 -5.84 -12.79
C LEU A 47 6.73 -6.58 -14.12
N SER A 48 5.71 -6.63 -14.97
CA SER A 48 5.81 -7.27 -16.28
C SER A 48 6.70 -6.50 -17.26
N ALA A 49 6.75 -5.16 -17.15
CA ALA A 49 7.46 -4.30 -18.09
C ALA A 49 8.94 -4.09 -17.71
N ILE A 50 9.23 -3.86 -16.43
CA ILE A 50 10.57 -3.46 -15.95
C ILE A 50 11.11 -4.33 -14.81
N GLY A 51 10.31 -5.24 -14.25
CA GLY A 51 10.76 -6.22 -13.24
C GLY A 51 10.89 -5.69 -11.80
N TYR A 52 10.52 -4.44 -11.54
CA TYR A 52 10.50 -3.87 -10.19
C TYR A 52 9.46 -2.74 -10.09
N ILE A 53 9.12 -2.36 -8.86
CA ILE A 53 8.24 -1.22 -8.60
C ILE A 53 9.07 -0.02 -8.15
N SER A 54 8.86 1.10 -8.83
CA SER A 54 9.29 2.42 -8.39
C SER A 54 8.13 3.39 -8.48
N ILE A 55 7.86 4.10 -7.38
CA ILE A 55 6.66 4.92 -7.23
C ILE A 55 7.02 6.35 -6.81
N SER A 56 6.28 7.31 -7.36
CA SER A 56 6.19 8.66 -6.83
C SER A 56 4.82 8.85 -6.19
N ILE A 57 4.76 9.50 -5.04
CA ILE A 57 3.50 9.83 -4.35
C ILE A 57 3.46 11.33 -4.10
N TYR A 58 2.31 11.93 -4.38
CA TYR A 58 2.06 13.36 -4.41
C TYR A 58 0.87 13.72 -3.53
N LYS A 59 0.85 14.94 -3.01
CA LYS A 59 -0.28 15.53 -2.26
C LYS A 59 -1.24 16.31 -3.16
N ASN A 60 -1.02 16.29 -4.47
CA ASN A 60 -1.87 16.94 -5.45
C ASN A 60 -1.86 16.19 -6.80
N GLU A 61 -2.92 16.38 -7.58
CA GLU A 61 -3.10 15.76 -8.89
C GLU A 61 -2.08 16.22 -9.94
N LEU A 62 -1.52 17.42 -9.77
CA LEU A 62 -0.55 18.00 -10.70
C LEU A 62 0.85 17.38 -10.58
N GLY A 63 1.11 16.59 -9.52
CA GLY A 63 2.41 15.96 -9.32
C GLY A 63 3.53 16.91 -8.90
N THR A 64 3.21 18.06 -8.31
CA THR A 64 4.20 19.10 -7.97
C THR A 64 4.57 19.11 -6.49
N ILE A 65 3.74 18.52 -5.63
CA ILE A 65 3.97 18.46 -4.17
C ILE A 65 4.11 16.99 -3.78
N PHE A 66 5.29 16.58 -3.32
CA PHE A 66 5.54 15.20 -2.91
C PHE A 66 4.95 14.88 -1.53
N ALA A 67 4.43 13.66 -1.38
CA ALA A 67 4.25 13.05 -0.08
C ALA A 67 5.62 12.73 0.54
N LEU A 68 5.67 12.68 1.87
CA LEU A 68 6.88 12.35 2.60
C LEU A 68 6.70 10.98 3.26
N ASP A 69 7.78 10.21 3.34
CA ASP A 69 7.82 8.98 4.12
C ASP A 69 7.93 9.27 5.63
N THR A 70 7.95 8.22 6.44
CA THR A 70 8.14 8.32 7.90
C THR A 70 9.45 8.95 8.34
N ASN A 71 10.45 9.06 7.46
CA ASN A 71 11.74 9.69 7.72
C ASN A 71 11.77 11.16 7.26
N GLY A 72 10.68 11.67 6.66
CA GLY A 72 10.60 13.01 6.11
C GLY A 72 11.18 13.14 4.69
N ASN A 73 11.53 12.03 4.03
CA ASN A 73 12.07 12.04 2.68
C ASN A 73 10.93 12.11 1.64
N PRO A 74 11.09 12.90 0.57
CA PRO A 74 10.09 12.94 -0.50
C PRO A 74 9.99 11.61 -1.24
N ILE A 75 8.76 11.19 -1.52
CA ILE A 75 8.48 9.96 -2.27
C ILE A 75 8.48 10.29 -3.77
N LEU A 76 9.67 10.44 -4.33
CA LEU A 76 9.91 10.65 -5.77
C LEU A 76 10.68 9.47 -6.34
N ASN A 77 10.06 8.72 -7.25
CA ASN A 77 10.65 7.57 -7.95
C ASN A 77 11.41 6.63 -7.00
N ARG A 78 10.76 6.29 -5.90
CA ARG A 78 11.35 5.47 -4.84
C ARG A 78 11.08 4.01 -5.10
N ARG A 79 12.11 3.18 -4.97
CA ARG A 79 11.99 1.73 -5.14
C ARG A 79 11.20 1.15 -3.99
N VAL A 80 10.16 0.39 -4.32
CA VAL A 80 9.33 -0.28 -3.33
C VAL A 80 9.91 -1.67 -3.05
N LEU A 81 10.07 -1.97 -1.76
CA LEU A 81 10.52 -3.25 -1.25
C LEU A 81 9.33 -4.17 -0.95
N THR A 82 8.29 -3.63 -0.32
CA THR A 82 7.11 -4.38 0.11
C THR A 82 5.88 -3.48 0.11
N ILE A 83 4.74 -4.05 -0.27
CA ILE A 83 3.42 -3.42 -0.13
C ILE A 83 2.56 -4.36 0.69
N VAL A 84 1.98 -3.85 1.77
CA VAL A 84 1.08 -4.60 2.65
C VAL A 84 -0.24 -3.85 2.73
N TYR A 85 -1.33 -4.56 2.50
CA TYR A 85 -2.67 -4.06 2.75
C TYR A 85 -3.17 -4.60 4.09
N SER A 86 -3.82 -3.75 4.87
CA SER A 86 -4.44 -4.10 6.14
C SER A 86 -5.94 -3.88 6.02
N PHE A 87 -6.75 -4.90 6.31
CA PHE A 87 -8.20 -4.83 6.36
C PHE A 87 -8.65 -4.15 7.66
N GLU A 88 -9.83 -3.54 7.63
CA GLU A 88 -10.46 -2.94 8.80
C GLU A 88 -10.76 -4.01 9.88
N TYR A 89 -10.53 -3.68 11.15
CA TYR A 89 -10.86 -4.56 12.27
C TYR A 89 -11.01 -3.79 13.58
N THR A 90 -11.73 -4.38 14.53
CA THR A 90 -11.80 -3.88 15.91
C THR A 90 -10.93 -4.74 16.80
N GLU A 91 -10.01 -4.13 17.54
CA GLU A 91 -9.18 -4.77 18.55
C GLU A 91 -9.72 -4.46 19.95
N THR A 92 -10.06 -5.50 20.72
CA THR A 92 -10.37 -5.35 22.15
C THR A 92 -9.11 -5.57 22.99
N LYS A 93 -8.58 -4.50 23.59
CA LYS A 93 -7.44 -4.57 24.50
C LYS A 93 -7.79 -3.97 25.85
N ASP A 94 -7.56 -4.74 26.91
CA ASP A 94 -7.86 -4.35 28.30
C ASP A 94 -9.31 -3.89 28.51
N GLY A 95 -10.25 -4.46 27.75
CA GLY A 95 -11.68 -4.14 27.81
C GLY A 95 -12.09 -2.90 27.02
N VAL A 96 -11.16 -2.30 26.25
CA VAL A 96 -11.42 -1.17 25.37
C VAL A 96 -11.36 -1.63 23.92
N ASP A 97 -12.42 -1.34 23.18
CA ASP A 97 -12.48 -1.57 21.73
C ASP A 97 -11.86 -0.39 20.99
N THR A 98 -10.85 -0.67 20.15
CA THR A 98 -10.24 0.29 19.23
C THR A 98 -10.50 -0.14 17.80
N TYR A 99 -11.11 0.73 17.01
CA TYR A 99 -11.30 0.50 15.58
C TYR A 99 -10.04 0.87 14.81
N HIS A 100 -9.58 -0.05 13.97
CA HIS A 100 -8.48 0.14 13.04
C HIS A 100 -9.03 0.18 11.63
N GLU A 101 -8.79 1.28 10.94
CA GLU A 101 -9.21 1.48 9.55
C GLU A 101 -8.32 0.68 8.59
N SER A 102 -8.88 0.29 7.45
CA SER A 102 -8.11 -0.32 6.38
C SER A 102 -7.15 0.66 5.72
N GLY A 103 -6.08 0.11 5.14
CA GLY A 103 -5.10 0.92 4.45
C GLY A 103 -3.90 0.15 3.93
N THR A 104 -3.08 0.85 3.17
CA THR A 104 -1.87 0.33 2.54
C THR A 104 -0.61 0.90 3.16
N ASN A 105 0.35 0.02 3.39
CA ASN A 105 1.71 0.37 3.78
C ASN A 105 2.69 0.07 2.64
N PHE A 106 3.38 1.10 2.16
CA PHE A 106 4.52 0.99 1.26
C PHE A 106 5.80 1.05 2.08
N ILE A 107 6.67 0.05 1.89
CA ILE A 107 8.00 0.02 2.48
C ILE A 107 9.01 0.18 1.35
N PHE A 108 9.87 1.18 1.46
CA PHE A 108 10.90 1.48 0.46
C PHE A 108 12.23 0.78 0.76
N ASP A 109 13.15 0.83 -0.19
CA ASP A 109 14.48 0.20 -0.12
C ASP A 109 15.39 0.73 0.99
N ASP A 110 15.21 1.97 1.43
CA ASP A 110 15.88 2.54 2.61
C ASP A 110 15.12 2.30 3.93
N PHE A 111 14.08 1.45 3.90
CA PHE A 111 13.17 1.14 5.01
C PHE A 111 12.25 2.28 5.47
N GLY A 112 12.26 3.43 4.78
CA GLY A 112 11.22 4.45 4.90
C GLY A 112 9.85 3.88 4.56
N LYS A 113 8.81 4.37 5.23
CA LYS A 113 7.44 3.86 5.06
C LYS A 113 6.48 4.96 4.65
N PHE A 114 5.46 4.60 3.91
CA PHE A 114 4.31 5.46 3.65
C PHE A 114 3.03 4.67 3.94
N VAL A 115 2.18 5.23 4.80
CA VAL A 115 0.90 4.63 5.15
C VAL A 115 -0.21 5.50 4.56
N PHE A 116 -1.11 4.84 3.85
CA PHE A 116 -2.27 5.43 3.20
C PHE A 116 -3.51 4.70 3.72
N LEU A 117 -4.52 5.43 4.20
CA LEU A 117 -5.78 4.86 4.63
C LEU A 117 -6.78 4.89 3.47
N ASP A 118 -7.68 3.92 3.39
CA ASP A 118 -8.60 3.85 2.25
C ASP A 118 -9.58 5.03 2.19
N THR A 119 -9.83 5.72 3.31
CA THR A 119 -10.62 6.97 3.32
C THR A 119 -9.83 8.22 2.94
N ASP A 120 -8.50 8.13 2.80
CA ASP A 120 -7.67 9.27 2.42
C ASP A 120 -7.78 9.53 0.91
N LEU A 121 -8.40 10.64 0.52
CA LEU A 121 -8.50 11.05 -0.90
C LEU A 121 -7.53 12.19 -1.24
N SER A 122 -6.46 12.36 -0.45
CA SER A 122 -5.50 13.47 -0.56
C SER A 122 -4.16 13.10 -1.21
N SER A 123 -4.02 11.86 -1.67
CA SER A 123 -2.78 11.35 -2.26
C SER A 123 -2.97 10.92 -3.70
N TRP A 124 -1.97 11.19 -4.53
CA TRP A 124 -1.89 10.75 -5.92
C TRP A 124 -0.59 10.00 -6.14
N TYR A 125 -0.54 9.11 -7.13
CA TYR A 125 0.65 8.31 -7.41
C TYR A 125 0.96 8.22 -8.90
N TYR A 126 2.22 7.88 -9.17
CA TYR A 126 2.70 7.47 -10.48
C TYR A 126 3.69 6.31 -10.29
N ILE A 127 3.48 5.21 -11.02
CA ILE A 127 4.41 4.07 -11.04
C ILE A 127 5.21 4.10 -12.34
N THR A 128 6.54 4.10 -12.19
CA THR A 128 7.47 4.04 -13.31
C THR A 128 7.24 2.76 -14.12
N GLY A 129 7.12 2.90 -15.44
CA GLY A 129 6.92 1.79 -16.36
C GLY A 129 5.47 1.57 -16.79
N VAL A 130 4.48 2.16 -16.11
CA VAL A 130 3.07 2.07 -16.50
C VAL A 130 2.78 2.90 -17.75
N GLN A 131 1.97 2.34 -18.68
CA GLN A 131 1.58 2.99 -19.94
C GLN A 131 0.06 3.03 -20.13
N PRO A 132 -0.53 4.16 -20.56
CA PRO A 132 0.13 5.47 -20.73
C PRO A 132 0.56 6.03 -19.36
N PRO A 133 1.61 6.87 -19.31
CA PRO A 133 2.05 7.48 -18.06
C PRO A 133 0.98 8.46 -17.57
N ALA A 134 0.49 8.23 -16.35
CA ALA A 134 -0.55 9.06 -15.75
C ALA A 134 -0.37 9.15 -14.23
N ILE A 135 -0.59 10.33 -13.68
CA ILE A 135 -0.77 10.52 -12.24
C ILE A 135 -2.23 10.16 -11.91
N LYS A 136 -2.42 9.24 -10.97
CA LYS A 136 -3.72 8.71 -10.59
C LYS A 136 -3.98 8.98 -9.12
N LEU A 137 -5.25 9.18 -8.75
CA LEU A 137 -5.63 9.22 -7.35
C LEU A 137 -5.23 7.89 -6.69
N LEU A 138 -4.59 7.97 -5.53
CA LEU A 138 -4.34 6.82 -4.68
C LEU A 138 -5.67 6.54 -3.97
N SER A 139 -6.29 5.42 -4.34
CA SER A 139 -7.55 4.91 -3.80
C SER A 139 -7.49 3.39 -3.88
#